data_AF-A0A0Q4GG96-F1
#
_entry.id   AF-A0A0Q4GG96-F1
#
_cell.length_a   1.000
_cell.length_b   1.000
_cell.length_c   1.000
_cell.angle_alpha   90.00
_cell.angle_beta   90.00
_cell.angle_gamma   90.00
#
_symmetry.space_group_name_H-M   'P 1'
#
loop_
_entity.id
_entity.type
_entity.pdbx_description
1 polymer ?
#
loop_
_entity_poly.entity_id
_entity_poly.type
_entity_poly.pdbx_seq_one_letter_code
_entity_poly.pdbx_strand_id
1 'polypeptide(L)'
;MALVAVLWITAALSLMLTGMTGSVRQEVRAATSARQFVEGRAQGEAAINIVLQQMAAQPASITQQAVVAVPYRGINVQVQVLPMGGLIDVKSASPELLQALFVIAGGLAPGPATAAAQAVVQWRTRPGSTGQPLGLEAPEDLMLVPGFPYDVYARIAPLIAAGQSSGGTVNPLSAPSAVLLVLARGNAAVAARIAAARDARQVGIDLTQLEASFIGGSTSRAYRLTANVPLPDGAGMSFSQSITFQASAQSELPWRILQNSGAISVTPGTTDRS
;
A
#
# COMPACT_ATOMS: atom_id res chain seq x y z
N MET A 1 10.16 -12.49 67.34
CA MET A 1 10.11 -11.28 66.48
C MET A 1 11.07 -11.33 65.28
N ALA A 2 12.32 -11.80 65.43
CA ALA A 2 13.30 -11.83 64.32
C ALA A 2 12.89 -12.68 63.09
N LEU A 3 12.23 -13.83 63.28
CA LEU A 3 11.82 -14.72 62.18
C LEU A 3 10.82 -14.10 61.19
N VAL A 4 9.89 -13.27 61.68
CA VAL A 4 8.90 -12.60 60.82
C VAL A 4 9.58 -11.57 59.91
N ALA A 5 10.57 -10.85 60.44
CA ALA A 5 11.33 -9.87 59.65
C ALA A 5 12.12 -10.52 58.51
N VAL A 6 12.75 -11.68 58.77
CA VAL A 6 13.48 -12.45 57.76
C VAL A 6 12.53 -12.91 56.65
N LEU A 7 11.35 -13.43 57.01
CA LEU A 7 10.36 -13.90 56.06
C LEU A 7 9.92 -12.77 55.09
N TRP A 8 9.59 -11.59 55.62
CA TRP A 8 9.19 -10.45 54.80
C TRP A 8 10.31 -9.95 53.87
N ILE A 9 11.56 -9.95 54.35
CA ILE A 9 12.72 -9.59 53.51
C ILE A 9 12.90 -10.61 52.38
N THR A 10 12.81 -11.91 52.66
CA THR A 10 12.91 -12.93 51.62
C THR A 10 11.78 -12.83 50.60
N ALA A 11 10.55 -12.57 51.04
CA ALA A 11 9.40 -12.38 50.15
C ALA A 11 9.58 -11.15 49.24
N ALA A 12 10.06 -10.02 49.80
CA ALA A 12 10.36 -8.82 49.02
C ALA A 12 11.47 -9.06 47.99
N LEU A 13 12.53 -9.77 48.37
CA LEU A 13 13.62 -10.18 47.47
C LEU A 13 13.12 -11.09 46.33
N SER A 14 12.27 -12.07 46.63
CA SER A 14 11.69 -12.96 45.60
C SER A 14 10.79 -12.20 44.61
N LEU A 15 10.00 -11.24 45.10
CA LEU A 15 9.16 -10.40 44.25
C LEU A 15 10.01 -9.53 43.32
N MET A 16 11.07 -8.91 43.86
CA MET A 16 12.00 -8.07 43.10
C MET A 16 12.73 -8.87 42.01
N LEU A 17 13.21 -10.07 42.35
CA LEU A 17 13.87 -10.97 41.41
C LEU A 17 12.94 -11.40 40.25
N THR A 18 11.67 -11.67 40.58
CA THR A 18 10.65 -12.03 39.57
C THR A 18 10.35 -10.86 38.64
N GLY A 19 10.21 -9.65 39.19
CA GLY A 19 10.00 -8.43 38.40
C GLY A 19 11.17 -8.11 37.47
N MET A 20 12.42 -8.23 37.96
CA MET A 20 13.63 -7.96 37.18
C MET A 20 13.81 -8.99 36.06
N THR A 21 13.52 -10.26 36.30
CA THR A 21 13.58 -11.31 35.28
C THR A 21 12.55 -11.08 34.17
N GLY A 22 11.34 -10.62 34.54
CA GLY A 22 10.32 -10.22 33.57
C GLY A 22 10.77 -9.05 32.69
N SER A 23 11.35 -8.02 33.30
CA SER A 23 11.87 -6.83 32.60
C SER A 23 12.96 -7.19 31.59
N VAL A 24 13.97 -7.98 32.00
CA VAL A 24 15.06 -8.41 31.12
C VAL A 24 14.54 -9.23 29.94
N ARG A 25 13.57 -10.13 30.16
CA ARG A 25 12.96 -10.90 29.07
C ARG A 25 12.21 -10.01 28.08
N GLN A 26 11.57 -8.94 28.57
CA GLN A 26 10.88 -7.98 27.73
C GLN A 26 11.85 -7.13 26.90
N GLU A 27 12.96 -6.68 27.50
CA GLU A 27 14.03 -5.99 26.79
C GLU A 27 14.67 -6.87 25.71
N VAL A 28 14.96 -8.14 26.01
CA VAL A 28 15.50 -9.09 25.03
C VAL A 28 14.52 -9.31 23.87
N ARG A 29 13.22 -9.45 24.16
CA ARG A 29 12.20 -9.58 23.10
C ARG A 29 12.14 -8.33 22.23
N ALA A 30 12.09 -7.14 22.84
CA ALA A 30 12.06 -5.88 22.12
C ALA A 30 13.31 -5.70 21.22
N ALA A 31 14.50 -6.01 21.74
CA ALA A 31 15.75 -5.94 20.97
C ALA A 31 15.76 -6.93 19.80
N THR A 32 15.31 -8.17 20.01
CA THR A 32 15.23 -9.17 18.94
C THR A 32 14.23 -8.75 17.86
N SER A 33 13.05 -8.25 18.23
CA SER A 33 12.05 -7.76 17.26
C SER A 33 12.55 -6.55 16.48
N ALA A 34 13.22 -5.60 17.13
CA ALA A 34 13.83 -4.45 16.47
C ALA A 34 14.87 -4.90 15.44
N ARG A 35 15.71 -5.88 15.78
CA ARG A 35 16.69 -6.46 14.86
C ARG A 35 16.03 -7.16 13.68
N GLN A 36 15.05 -8.03 13.93
CA GLN A 36 14.29 -8.71 12.87
C GLN A 36 13.63 -7.70 11.92
N PHE A 37 13.17 -6.55 12.45
CA PHE A 37 12.59 -5.49 11.63
C PHE A 37 13.60 -4.86 10.68
N VAL A 38 14.80 -4.52 11.18
CA VAL A 38 15.87 -3.94 10.34
C VAL A 38 16.32 -4.95 9.29
N GLU A 39 16.50 -6.22 9.66
CA GLU A 39 16.90 -7.29 8.73
C GLU A 39 15.84 -7.53 7.66
N GLY A 40 14.57 -7.65 8.04
CA GLY A 40 13.45 -7.83 7.12
C GLY A 40 13.28 -6.65 6.16
N ARG A 41 13.41 -5.41 6.67
CA ARG A 41 13.39 -4.21 5.83
C ARG A 41 14.53 -4.21 4.81
N ALA A 42 15.76 -4.50 5.24
CA ALA A 42 16.91 -4.56 4.33
C ALA A 42 16.75 -5.64 3.25
N GLN A 43 16.16 -6.79 3.59
CA GLN A 43 15.82 -7.83 2.62
C GLN A 43 14.75 -7.39 1.62
N GLY A 44 13.70 -6.71 2.09
CA GLY A 44 12.65 -6.16 1.25
C GLY A 44 13.17 -5.09 0.29
N GLU A 45 13.97 -4.15 0.80
CA GLU A 45 14.64 -3.11 0.00
C GLU A 45 15.58 -3.72 -1.05
N ALA A 46 16.36 -4.75 -0.68
CA ALA A 46 17.22 -5.47 -1.62
C ALA A 46 16.41 -6.17 -2.72
N ALA A 47 15.31 -6.84 -2.36
CA ALA A 47 14.45 -7.52 -3.33
C ALA A 47 13.80 -6.54 -4.31
N ILE A 48 13.31 -5.39 -3.83
CA ILE A 48 12.78 -4.32 -4.69
C ILE A 48 13.87 -3.82 -5.64
N ASN A 49 15.08 -3.53 -5.15
CA ASN A 49 16.17 -3.05 -6.00
C ASN A 49 16.56 -4.07 -7.09
N ILE A 50 16.54 -5.37 -6.80
CA ILE A 50 16.77 -6.42 -7.82
C ILE A 50 15.69 -6.38 -8.90
N VAL A 51 14.42 -6.26 -8.51
CA VAL A 51 13.30 -6.14 -9.48
C VAL A 51 13.43 -4.86 -10.30
N LEU A 52 13.80 -3.74 -9.69
CA LEU A 52 14.01 -2.47 -10.41
C LEU A 52 15.15 -2.56 -11.42
N GLN A 53 16.24 -3.25 -11.09
CA GLN A 53 17.33 -3.52 -12.05
C GLN A 53 16.86 -4.37 -13.23
N GLN A 54 16.07 -5.41 -12.97
CA GLN A 54 15.48 -6.25 -14.04
C GLN A 54 14.53 -5.44 -14.93
N MET A 55 13.68 -4.60 -14.32
CA MET A 55 12.80 -3.69 -15.05
C MET A 55 13.57 -2.64 -15.85
N ALA A 56 14.67 -2.11 -15.32
CA ALA A 56 15.53 -1.17 -16.04
C ALA A 56 16.20 -1.82 -17.27
N ALA A 57 16.57 -3.10 -17.16
CA ALA A 57 17.10 -3.86 -18.29
C ALA A 57 16.03 -4.17 -19.35
N GLN A 58 14.74 -4.25 -18.98
CA GLN A 58 13.62 -4.53 -19.87
C GLN A 58 12.40 -3.61 -19.58
N PRO A 59 12.47 -2.31 -19.94
CA PRO A 59 11.51 -1.30 -19.47
C PRO A 59 10.06 -1.48 -19.95
N ALA A 60 9.83 -2.28 -21.00
CA ALA A 60 8.53 -2.40 -21.65
C ALA A 60 7.67 -3.58 -21.14
N SER A 61 8.17 -4.41 -20.22
CA SER A 61 7.60 -5.74 -19.97
C SER A 61 6.44 -5.77 -18.95
N ILE A 62 6.28 -4.75 -18.10
CA ILE A 62 5.27 -4.77 -17.03
C ILE A 62 4.21 -3.68 -17.26
N THR A 63 3.15 -4.07 -17.96
CA THR A 63 1.96 -3.25 -18.22
C THR A 63 0.76 -3.65 -17.35
N GLN A 64 0.87 -4.78 -16.65
CA GLN A 64 -0.16 -5.32 -15.76
C GLN A 64 0.44 -5.56 -14.38
N GLN A 65 -0.42 -5.79 -13.38
CA GLN A 65 0.02 -6.24 -12.07
C GLN A 65 0.78 -7.57 -12.21
N ALA A 66 1.95 -7.66 -11.58
CA ALA A 66 2.77 -8.86 -11.59
C ALA A 66 3.32 -9.15 -10.19
N VAL A 67 3.64 -10.42 -9.93
CA VAL A 67 4.37 -10.84 -8.73
C VAL A 67 5.65 -11.51 -9.18
N VAL A 68 6.79 -11.03 -8.67
CA VAL A 68 8.13 -11.53 -8.97
C VAL A 68 8.70 -12.13 -7.70
N ALA A 69 9.02 -13.42 -7.74
CA ALA A 69 9.72 -14.09 -6.67
C ALA A 69 11.22 -13.80 -6.75
N VAL A 70 11.79 -13.21 -5.70
CA VAL A 70 13.21 -12.85 -5.64
C VAL A 70 13.91 -13.71 -4.60
N PRO A 71 14.77 -14.66 -5.01
CA PRO A 71 15.60 -15.40 -4.07
C PRO A 71 16.69 -14.48 -3.54
N TYR A 72 16.69 -14.22 -2.23
CA TYR A 72 17.68 -13.37 -1.58
C TYR A 72 18.06 -13.96 -0.21
N ARG A 73 19.34 -14.23 0.02
CA ARG A 73 19.87 -14.78 1.29
C ARG A 73 19.10 -16.01 1.82
N GLY A 74 18.68 -16.91 0.92
CA GLY A 74 18.00 -18.15 1.28
C GLY A 74 16.50 -18.03 1.55
N ILE A 75 15.91 -16.83 1.39
CA ILE A 75 14.45 -16.62 1.42
C ILE A 75 13.95 -16.18 0.05
N ASN A 76 12.71 -16.56 -0.27
CA ASN A 76 12.02 -16.08 -1.46
C ASN A 76 11.12 -14.90 -1.07
N VAL A 77 11.55 -13.69 -1.41
CA VAL A 77 10.77 -12.47 -1.18
C VAL A 77 9.81 -12.28 -2.35
N GLN A 78 8.52 -12.16 -2.06
CA GLN A 78 7.51 -11.92 -3.10
C GLN A 78 7.35 -10.42 -3.33
N VAL A 79 7.76 -9.93 -4.50
CA VAL A 79 7.66 -8.53 -4.88
C VAL A 79 6.47 -8.34 -5.83
N GLN A 80 5.41 -7.71 -5.35
CA GLN A 80 4.30 -7.29 -6.17
C GLN A 80 4.65 -5.99 -6.89
N VAL A 81 4.52 -5.96 -8.21
CA VAL A 81 4.71 -4.78 -9.06
C VAL A 81 3.35 -4.35 -9.59
N LEU A 82 2.92 -3.14 -9.22
CA LEU A 82 1.65 -2.56 -9.63
C LEU A 82 1.88 -1.27 -10.43
N PRO A 83 1.50 -1.22 -11.72
CA PRO A 83 1.53 0.03 -12.48
C PRO A 83 0.57 1.04 -11.85
N MET A 84 1.04 2.26 -11.57
CA MET A 84 0.23 3.28 -10.89
C MET A 84 -0.95 3.77 -11.74
N GLY A 85 -0.91 3.56 -13.05
CA GLY A 85 -2.06 3.80 -13.94
C GLY A 85 -3.29 2.93 -13.61
N GLY A 86 -3.13 1.83 -12.87
CA GLY A 86 -4.22 1.02 -12.35
C GLY A 86 -4.83 1.53 -11.03
N LEU A 87 -4.25 2.56 -10.42
CA LEU A 87 -4.74 3.17 -9.18
C LEU A 87 -5.56 4.43 -9.50
N ILE A 88 -6.45 4.79 -8.57
CA ILE A 88 -7.24 6.02 -8.68
C ILE A 88 -6.37 7.21 -8.25
N ASP A 89 -6.09 8.13 -9.17
CA ASP A 89 -5.29 9.32 -8.88
C ASP A 89 -6.14 10.41 -8.21
N VAL A 90 -5.98 10.60 -6.90
CA VAL A 90 -6.78 11.58 -6.14
C VAL A 90 -6.48 13.03 -6.56
N LYS A 91 -5.33 13.28 -7.18
CA LYS A 91 -4.96 14.60 -7.69
C LYS A 91 -5.85 15.02 -8.87
N SER A 92 -6.26 14.08 -9.71
CA SER A 92 -6.90 14.37 -10.99
C SER A 92 -8.25 13.66 -11.22
N ALA A 93 -8.60 12.67 -10.40
CA ALA A 93 -9.87 11.94 -10.48
C ALA A 93 -11.08 12.88 -10.46
N SER A 94 -12.12 12.53 -11.22
CA SER A 94 -13.37 13.28 -11.24
C SER A 94 -14.11 13.19 -9.89
N PRO A 95 -14.97 14.17 -9.56
CA PRO A 95 -15.82 14.09 -8.36
C PRO A 95 -16.62 12.78 -8.29
N GLU A 96 -17.11 12.29 -9.42
CA GLU A 96 -17.91 11.06 -9.54
C GLU A 96 -17.08 9.81 -9.22
N LEU A 97 -15.82 9.76 -9.70
CA LEU A 97 -14.91 8.66 -9.40
C LEU A 97 -14.50 8.65 -7.93
N LEU A 98 -14.24 9.83 -7.34
CA LEU A 98 -13.95 9.95 -5.92
C LEU A 98 -15.14 9.52 -5.05
N GLN A 99 -16.36 9.93 -5.42
CA GLN A 99 -17.56 9.49 -4.74
C GLN A 99 -17.70 7.96 -4.82
N ALA A 100 -17.54 7.37 -6.01
CA ALA A 100 -17.63 5.92 -6.19
C ALA A 100 -16.60 5.18 -5.33
N LEU A 101 -15.35 5.68 -5.28
CA LEU A 101 -14.30 5.15 -4.41
C LEU A 101 -14.72 5.17 -2.94
N PHE A 102 -15.22 6.31 -2.46
CA PHE A 102 -15.59 6.49 -1.06
C PHE A 102 -16.80 5.66 -0.65
N VAL A 103 -17.76 5.44 -1.55
CA VAL A 103 -18.90 4.54 -1.30
C VAL A 103 -18.43 3.09 -1.29
N ILE A 104 -17.78 2.64 -2.36
CA ILE A 104 -17.56 1.21 -2.63
C ILE A 104 -16.40 0.66 -1.80
N ALA A 105 -15.27 1.38 -1.77
CA ALA A 105 -14.08 0.94 -1.02
C ALA A 105 -13.98 1.61 0.35
N GLY A 106 -14.42 2.86 0.45
CA GLY A 106 -14.42 3.61 1.71
C GLY A 106 -15.54 3.18 2.67
N GLY A 107 -16.64 2.61 2.15
CA GLY A 107 -17.79 2.22 2.96
C GLY A 107 -18.64 3.39 3.47
N LEU A 108 -18.49 4.58 2.89
CA LEU A 108 -19.32 5.73 3.22
C LEU A 108 -20.71 5.62 2.60
N ALA A 109 -21.71 6.15 3.29
CA ALA A 109 -23.03 6.34 2.69
C ALA A 109 -22.96 7.35 1.52
N PRO A 110 -23.87 7.29 0.52
CA PRO A 110 -23.79 8.11 -0.68
C PRO A 110 -23.69 9.62 -0.43
N GLY A 111 -24.46 10.17 0.52
CA GLY A 111 -24.44 11.60 0.86
C GLY A 111 -23.09 12.07 1.42
N PRO A 112 -22.58 11.46 2.52
CA PRO A 112 -21.24 11.73 3.04
C PRO A 112 -20.13 11.54 2.00
N ALA A 113 -20.23 10.52 1.14
CA ALA A 113 -19.27 10.29 0.07
C ALA A 113 -19.26 11.43 -0.96
N THR A 114 -20.42 11.95 -1.36
CA THR A 114 -20.52 13.13 -2.24
C THR A 114 -19.89 14.36 -1.58
N ALA A 115 -20.19 14.61 -0.31
CA ALA A 115 -19.61 15.74 0.44
C ALA A 115 -18.08 15.62 0.55
N ALA A 116 -17.57 14.42 0.85
CA ALA A 116 -16.13 14.16 0.91
C ALA A 116 -15.45 14.36 -0.46
N ALA A 117 -16.05 13.86 -1.55
CA ALA A 117 -15.53 14.07 -2.90
C ALA A 117 -15.46 15.55 -3.26
N GLN A 118 -16.51 16.32 -2.95
CA GLN A 118 -16.52 17.77 -3.14
C GLN A 118 -15.46 18.47 -2.27
N ALA A 119 -15.30 18.09 -1.01
CA ALA A 119 -14.29 18.65 -0.11
C ALA A 119 -12.87 18.41 -0.63
N VAL A 120 -12.58 17.21 -1.14
CA VAL A 120 -11.28 16.87 -1.76
C VAL A 120 -11.03 17.74 -3.00
N VAL A 121 -12.04 17.90 -3.86
CA VAL A 121 -11.90 18.75 -5.06
C VAL A 121 -11.68 20.21 -4.66
N GLN A 122 -12.48 20.74 -3.73
CA GLN A 122 -12.32 22.11 -3.22
C GLN A 122 -10.93 22.33 -2.62
N TRP A 123 -10.44 21.37 -1.84
CA TRP A 123 -9.11 21.42 -1.24
C TRP A 123 -8.01 21.50 -2.31
N ARG A 124 -7.99 20.55 -3.25
CA ARG A 124 -6.91 20.49 -4.26
C ARG A 124 -6.95 21.66 -5.25
N THR A 125 -8.10 22.30 -5.44
CA THR A 125 -8.23 23.49 -6.31
C THR A 125 -8.03 24.82 -5.58
N ARG A 126 -8.00 24.82 -4.25
CA ARG A 126 -7.87 26.05 -3.46
C ARG A 126 -6.52 26.73 -3.76
N PRO A 127 -6.48 28.05 -3.99
CA PRO A 127 -5.22 28.76 -4.18
C PRO A 127 -4.35 28.69 -2.93
N GLY A 128 -3.09 28.31 -3.10
CA GLY A 128 -2.03 28.42 -2.11
C GLY A 128 -1.46 29.84 -2.04
N SER A 129 -0.44 30.01 -1.21
CA SER A 129 0.23 31.31 -0.97
C SER A 129 0.86 31.92 -2.23
N THR A 130 1.23 31.09 -3.21
CA THR A 130 1.81 31.50 -4.50
C THR A 130 0.77 31.68 -5.60
N GLY A 131 -0.54 31.56 -5.28
CA GLY A 131 -1.63 31.64 -6.24
C GLY A 131 -1.85 30.35 -7.06
N GLN A 132 -0.94 29.37 -6.97
CA GLN A 132 -1.13 28.04 -7.57
C GLN A 132 -2.08 27.19 -6.72
N PRO A 133 -2.86 26.26 -7.31
CA PRO A 133 -3.66 25.33 -6.54
C PRO A 133 -2.81 24.52 -5.55
N LEU A 134 -3.30 24.34 -4.32
CA LEU A 134 -2.68 23.50 -3.29
C LEU A 134 -2.37 22.09 -3.82
N GLY A 135 -3.28 21.53 -4.62
CA GLY A 135 -3.12 20.19 -5.16
C GLY A 135 -3.16 19.10 -4.09
N LEU A 136 -2.72 17.91 -4.50
CA LEU A 136 -2.39 16.77 -3.65
C LEU A 136 -1.09 16.20 -4.21
N GLU A 137 -0.05 16.13 -3.40
CA GLU A 137 1.26 15.59 -3.77
C GLU A 137 1.37 14.12 -3.38
N ALA A 138 0.72 13.74 -2.27
CA ALA A 138 0.73 12.39 -1.75
C ALA A 138 -0.70 11.91 -1.42
N PRO A 139 -0.97 10.60 -1.45
CA PRO A 139 -2.26 10.05 -0.99
C PRO A 139 -2.64 10.50 0.44
N GLU A 140 -1.64 10.65 1.31
CA GLU A 140 -1.77 11.06 2.71
C GLU A 140 -2.35 12.48 2.86
N ASP A 141 -2.22 13.32 1.83
CA ASP A 141 -2.76 14.69 1.85
C ASP A 141 -4.29 14.73 1.96
N LEU A 142 -4.97 13.61 1.68
CA LEU A 142 -6.40 13.47 2.00
C LEU A 142 -6.70 13.70 3.49
N MET A 143 -5.75 13.37 4.38
CA MET A 143 -5.90 13.62 5.82
C MET A 143 -5.81 15.11 6.18
N LEU A 144 -5.33 15.97 5.28
CA LEU A 144 -5.35 17.42 5.45
C LEU A 144 -6.71 18.02 5.10
N VAL A 145 -7.56 17.28 4.36
CA VAL A 145 -8.92 17.71 4.01
C VAL A 145 -9.76 17.73 5.29
N PRO A 146 -10.33 18.88 5.68
CA PRO A 146 -11.07 19.00 6.93
C PRO A 146 -12.22 18.01 7.03
N GLY A 147 -12.25 17.26 8.14
CA GLY A 147 -13.31 16.28 8.41
C GLY A 147 -13.19 14.97 7.65
N PHE A 148 -12.08 14.71 6.94
CA PHE A 148 -11.87 13.44 6.25
C PHE A 148 -11.60 12.30 7.27
N PRO A 149 -12.42 11.24 7.29
CA PRO A 149 -12.29 10.18 8.29
C PRO A 149 -11.08 9.26 8.03
N TYR A 150 -10.29 9.00 9.08
CA TYR A 150 -9.07 8.18 8.99
C TYR A 150 -9.35 6.73 8.61
N ASP A 151 -10.44 6.13 9.11
CA ASP A 151 -10.81 4.75 8.80
C ASP A 151 -11.17 4.57 7.31
N VAL A 152 -11.78 5.58 6.70
CA VAL A 152 -12.02 5.59 5.25
C VAL A 152 -10.70 5.71 4.50
N TYR A 153 -9.82 6.63 4.91
CA TYR A 153 -8.48 6.77 4.32
C TYR A 153 -7.72 5.43 4.38
N ALA A 154 -7.68 4.79 5.55
CA ALA A 154 -6.96 3.53 5.76
C ALA A 154 -7.46 2.40 4.82
N ARG A 155 -8.76 2.36 4.52
CA ARG A 155 -9.35 1.38 3.59
C ARG A 155 -9.00 1.66 2.13
N ILE A 156 -8.98 2.94 1.73
CA ILE A 156 -8.75 3.33 0.33
C ILE A 156 -7.28 3.54 -0.02
N ALA A 157 -6.40 3.75 0.96
CA ALA A 157 -4.97 4.05 0.75
C ALA A 157 -4.27 3.06 -0.21
N PRO A 158 -4.54 1.73 -0.17
CA PRO A 158 -3.95 0.80 -1.13
C PRO A 158 -4.43 1.00 -2.58
N LEU A 159 -5.55 1.69 -2.80
CA LEU A 159 -6.25 1.83 -4.07
C LEU A 159 -5.98 3.17 -4.79
N ILE A 160 -5.29 4.09 -4.11
CA ILE A 160 -5.08 5.46 -4.58
C ILE A 160 -3.60 5.77 -4.84
N ALA A 161 -3.40 6.78 -5.69
CA ALA A 161 -2.14 7.42 -6.02
C ALA A 161 -2.31 8.95 -6.07
N ALA A 162 -1.22 9.71 -6.07
CA ALA A 162 -1.25 11.16 -6.28
C ALA A 162 -0.29 11.56 -7.41
N GLY A 163 -0.82 12.09 -8.51
CA GLY A 163 -0.07 12.75 -9.58
C GLY A 163 0.69 11.88 -10.58
N GLN A 164 0.46 10.57 -10.56
CA GLN A 164 1.22 9.59 -11.37
C GLN A 164 0.41 8.92 -12.49
N SER A 165 -0.88 9.22 -12.59
CA SER A 165 -1.75 8.80 -13.69
C SER A 165 -2.12 10.01 -14.53
N SER A 166 -1.91 9.92 -15.85
CA SER A 166 -2.27 11.02 -16.75
C SER A 166 -3.79 11.09 -16.90
N GLY A 167 -4.40 12.20 -16.49
CA GLY A 167 -5.77 12.55 -16.88
C GLY A 167 -6.91 11.99 -16.02
N GLY A 168 -6.64 11.59 -14.77
CA GLY A 168 -7.71 11.23 -13.81
C GLY A 168 -8.51 9.97 -14.11
N THR A 169 -8.11 9.22 -15.14
CA THR A 169 -8.71 7.94 -15.52
C THR A 169 -7.83 6.77 -15.08
N VAL A 170 -8.43 5.59 -14.98
CA VAL A 170 -7.77 4.37 -14.52
C VAL A 170 -7.65 3.36 -15.66
N ASN A 171 -6.50 2.70 -15.78
CA ASN A 171 -6.31 1.57 -16.69
C ASN A 171 -6.86 0.27 -16.05
N PRO A 172 -7.97 -0.29 -16.53
CA PRO A 172 -8.56 -1.49 -15.94
C PRO A 172 -7.65 -2.73 -16.05
N LEU A 173 -6.79 -2.78 -17.05
CA LEU A 173 -5.87 -3.91 -17.26
C LEU A 173 -4.69 -3.89 -16.27
N SER A 174 -4.46 -2.78 -15.58
CA SER A 174 -3.46 -2.68 -14.51
C SER A 174 -4.11 -2.56 -13.13
N ALA A 175 -5.43 -2.36 -13.05
CA ALA A 175 -6.14 -2.03 -11.82
C ALA A 175 -6.31 -3.25 -10.91
N PRO A 176 -6.06 -3.14 -9.58
CA PRO A 176 -6.32 -4.22 -8.64
C PRO A 176 -7.83 -4.48 -8.53
N SER A 177 -8.22 -5.67 -8.05
CA SER A 177 -9.62 -6.12 -8.02
C SER A 177 -10.57 -5.16 -7.29
N ALA A 178 -10.10 -4.53 -6.21
CA ALA A 178 -10.89 -3.55 -5.47
C ALA A 178 -11.10 -2.24 -6.27
N VAL A 179 -10.15 -1.82 -7.10
CA VAL A 179 -10.35 -0.69 -8.02
C VAL A 179 -11.29 -1.10 -9.15
N LEU A 180 -11.17 -2.31 -9.70
CA LEU A 180 -12.12 -2.82 -10.69
C LEU A 180 -13.57 -2.83 -10.16
N LEU A 181 -13.77 -3.11 -8.87
CA LEU A 181 -15.07 -3.00 -8.23
C LEU A 181 -15.61 -1.56 -8.26
N VAL A 182 -14.76 -0.57 -8.00
CA VAL A 182 -15.10 0.86 -8.12
C VAL A 182 -15.48 1.22 -9.56
N LEU A 183 -14.65 0.80 -10.53
CA LEU A 183 -14.89 1.04 -11.97
C LEU A 183 -16.18 0.38 -12.48
N ALA A 184 -16.58 -0.73 -11.87
CA ALA A 184 -17.82 -1.44 -12.16
C ALA A 184 -19.01 -0.94 -11.30
N ARG A 185 -18.89 0.22 -10.65
CA ARG A 185 -19.91 0.81 -9.74
C ARG A 185 -20.43 -0.18 -8.67
N GLY A 186 -19.57 -1.05 -8.16
CA GLY A 186 -19.89 -2.04 -7.13
C GLY A 186 -20.34 -3.39 -7.67
N ASN A 187 -20.37 -3.60 -8.99
CA ASN A 187 -20.71 -4.90 -9.57
C ASN A 187 -19.53 -5.89 -9.45
N ALA A 188 -19.56 -6.71 -8.40
CA ALA A 188 -18.52 -7.68 -8.09
C ALA A 188 -18.34 -8.76 -9.17
N ALA A 189 -19.42 -9.17 -9.85
CA ALA A 189 -19.34 -10.16 -10.92
C ALA A 189 -18.56 -9.64 -12.13
N VAL A 190 -18.81 -8.39 -12.51
CA VAL A 190 -18.09 -7.73 -13.62
C VAL A 190 -16.61 -7.53 -13.26
N ALA A 191 -16.34 -7.03 -12.05
CA ALA A 191 -14.98 -6.83 -11.58
C ALA A 191 -14.18 -8.14 -11.53
N ALA A 192 -14.78 -9.22 -11.00
CA ALA A 192 -14.15 -10.54 -10.92
C ALA A 192 -13.91 -11.15 -12.31
N ARG A 193 -14.87 -11.02 -13.24
CA ARG A 193 -14.71 -11.49 -14.63
C ARG A 193 -13.51 -10.80 -15.31
N ILE A 194 -13.42 -9.49 -15.20
CA ILE A 194 -12.34 -8.70 -15.81
C ILE A 194 -11.00 -9.03 -15.16
N ALA A 195 -10.95 -9.17 -13.83
CA ALA A 195 -9.75 -9.56 -13.10
C ALA A 195 -9.26 -10.95 -13.56
N ALA A 196 -10.14 -11.94 -13.64
CA ALA A 196 -9.79 -13.30 -14.08
C ALA A 196 -9.30 -13.32 -15.53
N ALA A 197 -9.98 -12.58 -16.43
CA ALA A 197 -9.57 -12.45 -17.84
C ALA A 197 -8.18 -11.79 -17.97
N ARG A 198 -7.92 -10.74 -17.19
CA ARG A 198 -6.64 -10.04 -17.11
C ARG A 198 -5.54 -10.98 -16.61
N ASP A 199 -5.79 -11.70 -15.51
CA ASP A 199 -4.82 -12.59 -14.88
C ASP A 199 -4.47 -13.79 -15.78
N ALA A 200 -5.45 -14.24 -16.58
CA ALA A 200 -5.26 -15.25 -17.63
C ALA A 200 -4.63 -14.69 -18.92
N ARG A 201 -4.28 -13.39 -18.96
CA ARG A 201 -3.71 -12.70 -20.14
C ARG A 201 -4.56 -12.84 -21.41
N GLN A 202 -5.87 -12.82 -21.27
CA GLN A 202 -6.79 -12.86 -22.41
C GLN A 202 -6.67 -11.58 -23.23
N VAL A 203 -6.77 -11.71 -24.56
CA VAL A 203 -6.79 -10.58 -25.50
C VAL A 203 -8.25 -10.19 -25.75
N GLY A 204 -8.52 -8.89 -25.90
CA GLY A 204 -9.86 -8.41 -26.24
C GLY A 204 -10.87 -8.50 -25.08
N ILE A 205 -10.41 -8.28 -23.84
CA ILE A 205 -11.28 -8.29 -22.66
C ILE A 205 -12.39 -7.25 -22.83
N ASP A 206 -13.64 -7.69 -22.67
CA ASP A 206 -14.80 -6.80 -22.73
C ASP A 206 -14.90 -5.92 -21.46
N LEU A 207 -14.60 -4.64 -21.66
CA LEU A 207 -14.63 -3.57 -20.65
C LEU A 207 -15.90 -2.69 -20.75
N THR A 208 -16.85 -3.00 -21.63
CA THR A 208 -18.04 -2.15 -21.89
C THR A 208 -18.97 -2.01 -20.68
N GLN A 209 -18.88 -2.94 -19.73
CA GLN A 209 -19.63 -2.92 -18.48
C GLN A 209 -18.96 -2.08 -17.37
N LEU A 210 -17.79 -1.52 -17.63
CA LEU A 210 -17.17 -0.53 -16.75
C LEU A 210 -17.71 0.87 -17.08
N GLU A 211 -17.66 1.75 -16.09
CA GLU A 211 -18.01 3.15 -16.29
C GLU A 211 -17.00 3.83 -17.24
N ALA A 212 -17.44 4.14 -18.46
CA ALA A 212 -16.58 4.69 -19.51
C ALA A 212 -15.86 5.98 -19.11
N SER A 213 -16.49 6.81 -18.27
CA SER A 213 -15.90 8.06 -17.78
C SER A 213 -14.77 7.86 -16.76
N PHE A 214 -14.65 6.66 -16.17
CA PHE A 214 -13.62 6.35 -15.17
C PHE A 214 -12.37 5.70 -15.78
N ILE A 215 -12.46 5.18 -17.00
CA ILE A 215 -11.44 4.32 -17.59
C ILE A 215 -10.63 5.02 -18.68
N GLY A 216 -9.36 4.65 -18.79
CA GLY A 216 -8.44 5.18 -19.80
C GLY A 216 -7.31 4.19 -20.13
N GLY A 217 -6.72 4.34 -21.32
CA GLY A 217 -5.67 3.43 -21.82
C GLY A 217 -4.23 3.86 -21.52
N SER A 218 -4.02 4.86 -20.67
CA SER A 218 -2.67 5.41 -20.46
C SER A 218 -1.74 4.39 -19.80
N THR A 219 -0.52 4.30 -20.32
CA THR A 219 0.56 3.52 -19.71
C THR A 219 1.34 4.44 -18.76
N SER A 220 1.45 4.02 -17.49
CA SER A 220 2.25 4.76 -16.51
C SER A 220 3.67 4.20 -16.45
N ARG A 221 4.67 5.08 -16.43
CA ARG A 221 6.06 4.73 -16.10
C ARG A 221 6.32 4.72 -14.59
N ALA A 222 5.26 4.96 -13.81
CA ALA A 222 5.29 4.91 -12.37
C ALA A 222 4.69 3.60 -11.85
N TYR A 223 5.35 3.06 -10.83
CA TYR A 223 5.06 1.74 -10.27
C TYR A 223 5.07 1.81 -8.75
N ARG A 224 4.19 1.03 -8.12
CA ARG A 224 4.27 0.69 -6.70
C ARG A 224 4.78 -0.73 -6.59
N LEU A 225 5.92 -0.90 -5.92
CA LEU A 225 6.52 -2.20 -5.65
C LEU A 225 6.31 -2.52 -4.18
N THR A 226 5.78 -3.69 -3.88
CA THR A 226 5.55 -4.15 -2.50
C THR A 226 6.24 -5.48 -2.28
N ALA A 227 7.31 -5.49 -1.48
CA ALA A 227 8.01 -6.69 -1.06
C ALA A 227 7.38 -7.26 0.20
N ASN A 228 6.90 -8.50 0.12
CA ASN A 228 6.43 -9.28 1.25
C ASN A 228 7.53 -10.24 1.70
N VAL A 229 8.10 -9.95 2.87
CA VAL A 229 9.20 -10.69 3.49
C VAL A 229 8.62 -11.59 4.58
N PRO A 230 8.80 -12.92 4.48
CA PRO A 230 8.38 -13.84 5.55
C PRO A 230 9.30 -13.68 6.76
N LEU A 231 8.73 -13.56 7.97
CA LEU A 231 9.48 -13.57 9.22
C LEU A 231 9.47 -14.98 9.84
N PRO A 232 10.49 -15.32 10.67
CA PRO A 232 10.59 -16.64 11.30
C PRO A 232 9.38 -17.01 12.19
N ASP A 233 8.75 -16.01 12.79
CA ASP A 233 7.63 -16.20 13.73
C ASP A 233 6.27 -16.35 13.02
N GLY A 234 6.26 -16.56 11.70
CA GLY A 234 5.05 -16.67 10.87
C GLY A 234 4.40 -15.32 10.52
N ALA A 235 4.88 -14.22 11.09
CA ALA A 235 4.54 -12.86 10.67
C ALA A 235 5.09 -12.56 9.26
N GLY A 236 4.52 -11.56 8.61
CA GLY A 236 5.02 -10.98 7.36
C GLY A 236 5.47 -9.54 7.59
N MET A 237 6.41 -9.09 6.79
CA MET A 237 6.73 -7.67 6.68
C MET A 237 6.52 -7.24 5.25
N SER A 238 5.76 -6.16 5.07
CA SER A 238 5.55 -5.56 3.77
C SER A 238 6.32 -4.24 3.69
N PHE A 239 7.14 -4.10 2.66
CA PHE A 239 7.83 -2.86 2.34
C PHE A 239 7.35 -2.38 0.98
N SER A 240 6.83 -1.15 0.90
CA SER A 240 6.26 -0.60 -0.32
C SER A 240 7.00 0.65 -0.77
N GLN A 241 7.41 0.67 -2.03
CA GLN A 241 8.09 1.80 -2.66
C GLN A 241 7.38 2.18 -3.95
N SER A 242 7.03 3.46 -4.07
CA SER A 242 6.53 4.04 -5.31
C SER A 242 7.67 4.75 -6.04
N ILE A 243 7.83 4.43 -7.32
CA ILE A 243 8.89 4.94 -8.18
C ILE A 243 8.34 5.43 -9.51
N THR A 244 9.13 6.20 -10.24
CA THR A 244 8.92 6.49 -11.66
C THR A 244 10.20 6.27 -12.45
N PHE A 245 10.11 5.60 -13.59
CA PHE A 245 11.23 5.48 -14.52
C PHE A 245 11.44 6.80 -15.28
N GLN A 246 12.69 7.23 -15.37
CA GLN A 246 13.08 8.45 -16.08
C GLN A 246 13.90 8.09 -17.32
N ALA A 247 13.77 8.90 -18.37
CA ALA A 247 14.56 8.76 -19.58
C ALA A 247 15.82 9.65 -19.59
N SER A 248 16.13 10.34 -18.48
CA SER A 248 17.20 11.35 -18.44
C SER A 248 18.59 10.73 -18.28
N ALA A 249 19.52 11.14 -19.14
CA ALA A 249 20.94 10.75 -19.11
C ALA A 249 21.74 11.37 -17.94
N GLN A 250 21.13 12.24 -17.13
CA GLN A 250 21.81 12.96 -16.03
C GLN A 250 21.58 12.33 -14.64
N SER A 251 20.74 11.31 -14.53
CA SER A 251 20.47 10.64 -13.24
C SER A 251 21.37 9.42 -13.08
N GLU A 252 22.00 9.25 -11.91
CA GLU A 252 22.82 8.07 -11.58
C GLU A 252 21.99 6.77 -11.56
N LEU A 253 20.68 6.88 -11.35
CA LEU A 253 19.73 5.76 -11.38
C LEU A 253 18.66 5.98 -12.47
N PRO A 254 18.21 4.91 -13.16
CA PRO A 254 17.19 5.02 -14.22
C PRO A 254 15.76 5.23 -13.67
N TRP A 255 15.58 5.26 -12.35
CA TRP A 255 14.32 5.55 -11.68
C TRP A 255 14.49 6.58 -10.57
N ARG A 256 13.40 7.26 -10.21
CA ARG A 256 13.30 8.14 -9.05
C ARG A 256 12.28 7.59 -8.06
N ILE A 257 12.64 7.61 -6.78
CA ILE A 257 11.74 7.26 -5.68
C ILE A 257 10.79 8.43 -5.43
N LEU A 258 9.50 8.13 -5.37
CA LEU A 258 8.43 9.09 -5.08
C LEU A 258 8.00 8.99 -3.61
N GLN A 259 7.84 7.75 -3.13
CA GLN A 259 7.39 7.46 -1.79
C GLN A 259 7.95 6.13 -1.31
N ASN A 260 8.15 6.01 0.00
CA ASN A 260 8.54 4.79 0.66
C ASN A 260 7.69 4.61 1.93
N SER A 261 7.20 3.39 2.18
CA SER A 261 6.48 3.03 3.40
C SER A 261 6.83 1.58 3.81
N GLY A 262 6.85 1.33 5.12
CA GLY A 262 7.06 0.00 5.69
C GLY A 262 5.96 -0.33 6.69
N ALA A 263 5.40 -1.53 6.61
CA ALA A 263 4.38 -2.02 7.53
C ALA A 263 4.65 -3.47 7.93
N ILE A 264 4.35 -3.79 9.18
CA ILE A 264 4.37 -5.17 9.68
C ILE A 264 2.96 -5.73 9.52
N SER A 265 2.83 -6.87 8.85
CA SER A 265 1.56 -7.57 8.71
C SER A 265 1.62 -8.89 9.47
N VAL A 266 0.67 -9.12 10.36
CA VAL A 266 0.50 -10.46 10.93
C VAL A 266 -0.37 -11.22 9.94
N THR A 267 0.21 -12.10 9.15
CA THR A 267 -0.57 -13.04 8.34
C THR A 267 -1.36 -13.90 9.31
N PRO A 268 -2.70 -13.88 9.32
CA PRO A 268 -3.46 -14.83 10.12
C PRO A 268 -3.09 -16.22 9.60
N GLY A 269 -2.49 -17.04 10.45
CA GLY A 269 -2.18 -18.42 10.10
C GLY A 269 -3.46 -19.06 9.57
N THR A 270 -3.39 -19.61 8.35
CA THR A 270 -4.42 -20.49 7.81
C THR A 270 -4.76 -21.50 8.87
N THR A 271 -5.90 -21.29 9.54
CA THR A 271 -6.46 -22.29 10.44
C THR A 271 -6.95 -23.39 9.50
N ASP A 272 -6.11 -24.41 9.35
CA ASP A 272 -6.44 -25.64 8.67
C ASP A 272 -7.66 -26.24 9.38
N ARG A 273 -8.84 -26.02 8.83
CA ARG A 273 -10.05 -26.72 9.24
C ARG A 273 -10.01 -28.07 8.54
N SER A 274 -9.43 -29.04 9.25
CA SER A 274 -9.74 -30.47 9.07
C SER A 274 -11.01 -30.82 9.84
#